data_AF-A0A5S9R9T9-F1
#
_entry.id   AF-A0A5S9R9T9-F1
#
_cell.length_a   1.000
_cell.length_b   1.000
_cell.length_c   1.000
_cell.angle_alpha   90.00
_cell.angle_beta   90.00
_cell.angle_gamma   90.00
#
_symmetry.space_group_name_H-M   'P 1'
#
loop_
_entity.id
_entity.type
_entity.pdbx_description
1 polymer ?
#
loop_
_entity_poly.entity_id
_entity_poly.type
_entity_poly.pdbx_seq_one_letter_code
_entity_poly.pdbx_strand_id
1 'polypeptide(L)'
;MSLIVEHYGDIGITRLSRWIFNCYLIHGDRSCVVVDPGLPGSRDDVAGVLSVLGGTVTAVVATHGHSDHVAGAPALVGESGAALHLPAVTVGYLDGSQQPRTPSLSKVAQIWPTLLSQPLDTAALIGFVRGAQIAGYGGAKGMVGQALRGARPLVDGQPLPGVPGWEILSVPGHTDDSTAFWHAQSATLISGDAVLSAGDRAWFTPETVDDGAAARTEGRLRELPVEHLLPGHGLPVHSRDVWVDRR
;
A
#
# COMPACT_ATOMS: atom_id res chain seq x y z
N MET A 1 21.15 1.84 -5.17
CA MET A 1 21.06 0.95 -4.00
C MET A 1 20.26 -0.27 -4.42
N SER A 2 20.46 -1.43 -3.79
CA SER A 2 19.72 -2.67 -4.11
C SER A 2 18.33 -2.64 -3.48
N LEU A 3 17.37 -3.31 -4.14
CA LEU A 3 16.08 -3.70 -3.56
C LEU A 3 16.26 -4.23 -2.13
N ILE A 4 15.48 -3.73 -1.18
CA ILE A 4 15.40 -4.30 0.17
C ILE A 4 14.36 -5.42 0.14
N VAL A 5 14.72 -6.58 0.69
CA VAL A 5 13.83 -7.74 0.82
C VAL A 5 13.90 -8.24 2.26
N GLU A 6 12.77 -8.24 2.95
CA GLU A 6 12.66 -8.69 4.34
C GLU A 6 11.52 -9.69 4.47
N HIS A 7 11.81 -10.88 5.00
CA HIS A 7 10.83 -11.95 5.17
C HIS A 7 10.49 -12.13 6.65
N TYR A 8 9.21 -11.94 6.98
CA TYR A 8 8.61 -12.11 8.30
C TYR A 8 7.83 -13.43 8.32
N GLY A 9 8.56 -14.54 8.49
CA GLY A 9 7.99 -15.89 8.40
C GLY A 9 6.96 -16.21 9.49
N ASP A 10 7.02 -15.51 10.62
CA ASP A 10 6.08 -15.62 11.75
C ASP A 10 4.69 -15.07 11.42
N ILE A 11 4.60 -14.07 10.55
CA ILE A 11 3.33 -13.47 10.09
C ILE A 11 3.03 -13.75 8.62
N GLY A 12 3.87 -14.53 7.94
CA GLY A 12 3.67 -14.98 6.56
C GLY A 12 3.80 -13.87 5.51
N ILE A 13 4.65 -12.86 5.74
CA ILE A 13 4.77 -11.68 4.86
C ILE A 13 6.21 -11.49 4.38
N THR A 14 6.38 -11.08 3.13
CA THR A 14 7.66 -10.49 2.66
C THR A 14 7.44 -9.04 2.28
N ARG A 15 8.27 -8.14 2.79
CA ARG A 15 8.36 -6.75 2.33
C ARG A 15 9.43 -6.63 1.25
N LEU A 16 9.07 -5.96 0.18
CA LEU A 16 9.97 -5.42 -0.83
C LEU A 16 9.95 -3.91 -0.69
N SER A 17 11.12 -3.28 -0.75
CA SER A 17 11.18 -1.82 -0.72
C SER A 17 12.24 -1.26 -1.65
N ARG A 18 11.84 -0.22 -2.37
CA ARG A 18 12.73 0.67 -3.11
C ARG A 18 12.62 2.06 -2.50
N TRP A 19 13.65 2.44 -1.74
CA TRP A 19 13.66 3.65 -0.91
C TRP A 19 12.55 3.68 0.14
N ILE A 20 11.45 4.40 -0.10
CA ILE A 20 10.30 4.47 0.81
C ILE A 20 9.06 3.77 0.26
N PHE A 21 9.08 3.26 -0.97
CA PHE A 21 7.91 2.63 -1.58
C PHE A 21 7.87 1.15 -1.20
N ASN A 22 7.00 0.80 -0.27
CA ASN A 22 6.83 -0.57 0.18
C ASN A 22 5.85 -1.33 -0.72
N CYS A 23 6.19 -2.57 -0.99
CA CYS A 23 5.35 -3.59 -1.61
C CYS A 23 5.37 -4.82 -0.69
N TYR A 24 4.22 -5.44 -0.48
CA TYR A 24 4.08 -6.57 0.42
C TYR A 24 3.59 -7.81 -0.33
N LEU A 25 4.14 -8.96 0.06
CA LEU A 25 3.73 -10.28 -0.40
C LEU A 25 3.13 -11.00 0.80
N ILE A 26 1.83 -11.27 0.76
CA ILE A 26 1.17 -12.12 1.75
C ILE A 26 1.20 -13.55 1.21
N HIS A 27 1.88 -14.45 1.93
CA HIS A 27 2.08 -15.83 1.51
C HIS A 27 0.98 -16.74 2.05
N GLY A 28 0.39 -17.54 1.17
CA GLY A 28 -0.35 -18.76 1.53
C GLY A 28 0.47 -19.99 1.13
N ASP A 29 -0.10 -21.18 1.33
CA ASP A 29 0.60 -22.46 1.10
C ASP A 29 1.27 -22.57 -0.29
N ARG A 30 0.55 -22.14 -1.34
CA ARG A 30 1.05 -22.11 -2.73
C ARG A 30 0.62 -20.87 -3.49
N SER A 31 0.02 -19.91 -2.80
CA SER A 31 -0.51 -18.67 -3.36
C SER A 31 0.19 -17.47 -2.75
N CYS A 32 0.20 -16.38 -3.48
CA CYS A 32 0.73 -15.12 -3.02
C CYS A 32 -0.21 -13.99 -3.43
N VAL A 33 -0.50 -13.09 -2.50
CA VAL A 33 -1.20 -11.84 -2.78
C VAL A 33 -0.19 -10.71 -2.70
N VAL A 34 -0.06 -9.95 -3.79
CA VAL A 34 0.79 -8.76 -3.84
C VAL A 34 -0.04 -7.56 -3.43
N VAL A 35 0.43 -6.80 -2.43
CA VAL A 35 -0.19 -5.58 -1.94
C VAL A 35 0.74 -4.40 -2.23
N ASP A 36 0.19 -3.34 -2.81
CA ASP A 36 0.91 -2.14 -3.23
C ASP A 36 2.11 -2.49 -4.12
N PRO A 37 1.88 -3.01 -5.34
CA PRO A 37 2.95 -3.32 -6.27
C PRO A 37 3.77 -2.09 -6.68
N GLY A 38 3.40 -0.90 -6.23
CA GLY A 38 4.25 0.27 -6.20
C GLY A 38 4.68 0.75 -7.57
N LEU A 39 5.99 0.91 -7.75
CA LEU A 39 6.59 1.53 -8.91
C LEU A 39 6.67 0.59 -10.14
N PRO A 40 6.81 1.17 -11.36
CA PRO A 40 7.10 0.40 -12.56
C PRO A 40 8.42 -0.38 -12.38
N GLY A 41 8.35 -1.72 -12.49
CA GLY A 41 9.49 -2.62 -12.30
C GLY A 41 9.32 -3.62 -11.16
N SER A 42 8.32 -3.43 -10.28
CA SER A 42 8.05 -4.35 -9.18
C SER A 42 7.75 -5.79 -9.61
N ARG A 43 7.29 -6.00 -10.84
CA ARG A 43 7.17 -7.32 -11.46
C ARG A 43 8.46 -8.13 -11.31
N ASP A 44 9.60 -7.57 -11.68
CA ASP A 44 10.88 -8.29 -11.65
C ASP A 44 11.35 -8.51 -10.19
N ASP A 45 11.05 -7.56 -9.30
CA ASP A 45 11.34 -7.67 -7.86
C ASP A 45 10.54 -8.82 -7.22
N VAL A 46 9.23 -8.87 -7.48
CA VAL A 46 8.32 -9.94 -7.01
C VAL A 46 8.72 -11.29 -7.59
N ALA A 47 9.00 -11.36 -8.90
CA ALA A 47 9.46 -12.58 -9.56
C ALA A 47 10.76 -13.12 -8.94
N GLY A 48 11.71 -12.23 -8.62
CA GLY A 48 12.95 -12.58 -7.94
C GLY A 48 12.70 -13.24 -6.59
N VAL A 49 11.78 -12.70 -5.79
CA VAL A 49 11.43 -13.24 -4.47
C VAL A 49 10.72 -14.59 -4.59
N LEU A 50 9.72 -14.69 -5.47
CA LEU A 50 8.96 -15.93 -5.67
C LEU A 50 9.80 -17.05 -6.30
N SER A 51 10.89 -16.74 -6.99
CA SER A 51 11.85 -17.74 -7.47
C SER A 51 12.56 -18.49 -6.34
N VAL A 52 12.63 -17.89 -5.14
CA VAL A 52 13.28 -18.45 -3.96
C VAL A 52 12.25 -19.01 -2.98
N LEU A 53 11.22 -18.24 -2.65
CA LEU A 53 10.22 -18.62 -1.65
C LEU A 53 9.10 -19.50 -2.22
N GLY A 54 8.95 -19.53 -3.55
CA GLY A 54 7.84 -20.20 -4.21
C GLY A 54 6.52 -19.45 -4.09
N GLY A 55 5.47 -20.01 -4.67
CA GLY A 55 4.11 -19.45 -4.68
C GLY A 55 3.72 -18.83 -6.01
N THR A 56 2.41 -18.79 -6.25
CA THR A 56 1.83 -18.18 -7.46
C THR A 56 1.05 -16.93 -7.10
N VAL A 57 1.29 -15.82 -7.80
CA VAL A 57 0.49 -14.60 -7.61
C VAL A 57 -0.95 -14.87 -8.01
N THR A 58 -1.87 -14.83 -7.05
CA THR A 58 -3.31 -15.09 -7.28
C THR A 58 -4.14 -13.82 -7.29
N ALA A 59 -3.67 -12.77 -6.60
CA ALA A 59 -4.28 -11.45 -6.63
C ALA A 59 -3.20 -10.36 -6.51
N VAL A 60 -3.47 -9.24 -7.17
CA VAL A 60 -2.72 -7.98 -6.98
C VAL A 60 -3.71 -6.98 -6.42
N VAL A 61 -3.34 -6.35 -5.30
CA VAL A 61 -4.19 -5.44 -4.54
C VAL A 61 -3.43 -4.15 -4.29
N ALA A 62 -4.14 -3.03 -4.17
CA ALA A 62 -3.55 -1.79 -3.66
C ALA A 62 -4.41 -1.17 -2.57
N THR A 63 -3.76 -0.46 -1.67
CA THR A 63 -4.37 0.28 -0.56
C THR A 63 -5.13 1.49 -1.08
N HIS A 64 -4.61 2.16 -2.11
CA HIS A 64 -5.26 3.32 -2.73
C HIS A 64 -4.70 3.60 -4.13
N GLY A 65 -5.28 4.60 -4.78
CA GLY A 65 -5.07 4.87 -6.19
C GLY A 65 -3.75 5.55 -6.55
N HIS A 66 -2.88 6.01 -5.64
CA HIS A 66 -1.69 6.77 -6.05
C HIS A 66 -0.67 5.94 -6.82
N SER A 67 0.06 6.63 -7.71
CA SER A 67 0.90 5.97 -8.71
C SER A 67 1.95 5.05 -8.09
N ASP A 68 2.48 5.45 -6.96
CA ASP A 68 3.51 4.77 -6.21
C ASP A 68 3.02 3.60 -5.36
N HIS A 69 1.73 3.27 -5.48
CA HIS A 69 1.09 2.05 -4.97
C HIS A 69 0.57 1.16 -6.10
N VAL A 70 0.11 1.73 -7.22
CA VAL A 70 -0.57 0.97 -8.30
C VAL A 70 0.18 0.86 -9.63
N ALA A 71 1.22 1.66 -9.90
CA ALA A 71 1.83 1.71 -11.23
C ALA A 71 2.52 0.41 -11.65
N GLY A 72 2.96 -0.42 -10.69
CA GLY A 72 3.50 -1.75 -10.95
C GLY A 72 2.44 -2.82 -11.28
N ALA A 73 1.17 -2.57 -10.95
CA ALA A 73 0.11 -3.56 -11.06
C ALA A 73 -0.13 -4.09 -12.49
N PRO A 74 -0.17 -3.27 -13.56
CA PRO A 74 -0.45 -3.77 -14.90
C PRO A 74 0.53 -4.83 -15.40
N ALA A 75 1.82 -4.69 -15.08
CA ALA A 75 2.84 -5.65 -15.50
C ALA A 75 2.69 -6.98 -14.76
N LEU A 76 2.44 -6.94 -13.44
CA LEU A 76 2.20 -8.13 -12.63
C LEU A 76 0.94 -8.88 -13.06
N VAL A 77 -0.16 -8.17 -13.30
CA VAL A 77 -1.42 -8.75 -13.77
C VAL A 77 -1.25 -9.37 -15.14
N GLY A 78 -0.57 -8.69 -16.06
CA GLY A 78 -0.33 -9.19 -17.43
C GLY A 78 0.50 -10.47 -17.48
N GLU A 79 1.47 -10.63 -16.58
CA GLU A 79 2.31 -11.83 -16.52
C GLU A 79 1.63 -12.98 -15.76
N SER A 80 1.06 -12.70 -14.60
CA SER A 80 0.51 -13.74 -13.72
C SER A 80 -0.90 -14.19 -14.11
N GLY A 81 -1.66 -13.35 -14.82
CA GLY A 81 -3.10 -13.54 -15.03
C GLY A 81 -3.93 -13.33 -13.76
N ALA A 82 -3.34 -12.82 -12.68
CA ALA A 82 -4.02 -12.59 -11.40
C ALA A 82 -5.11 -11.51 -11.53
N ALA A 83 -6.12 -11.58 -10.66
CA ALA A 83 -7.12 -10.52 -10.58
C ALA A 83 -6.52 -9.27 -9.93
N LEU A 84 -6.79 -8.10 -10.53
CA LEU A 84 -6.52 -6.80 -9.92
C LEU A 84 -7.68 -6.39 -9.02
N HIS A 85 -7.38 -6.01 -7.79
CA HIS A 85 -8.33 -5.47 -6.83
C HIS A 85 -7.90 -4.08 -6.38
N LEU A 86 -8.84 -3.13 -6.41
CA LEU A 86 -8.61 -1.74 -5.98
C LEU A 86 -9.76 -1.31 -5.08
N PRO A 87 -9.58 -0.30 -4.21
CA PRO A 87 -10.68 0.27 -3.44
C PRO A 87 -11.88 0.61 -4.32
N ALA A 88 -13.08 0.35 -3.83
CA ALA A 88 -14.31 0.65 -4.59
C ALA A 88 -14.37 2.12 -5.05
N VAL A 89 -13.84 3.03 -4.24
CA VAL A 89 -13.70 4.47 -4.56
C VAL A 89 -12.71 4.68 -5.71
N THR A 90 -11.55 4.01 -5.72
CA THR A 90 -10.60 4.04 -6.85
C THR A 90 -11.24 3.54 -8.14
N VAL A 91 -12.06 2.48 -8.08
CA VAL A 91 -12.82 2.00 -9.25
C VAL A 91 -13.76 3.09 -9.78
N GLY A 92 -14.41 3.84 -8.88
CA GLY A 92 -15.20 5.02 -9.23
C GLY A 92 -14.39 6.18 -9.84
N TYR A 93 -13.11 6.32 -9.51
CA TYR A 93 -12.23 7.26 -10.21
C TYR A 93 -11.91 6.82 -11.63
N LEU A 94 -11.71 5.53 -11.84
CA LEU A 94 -11.38 4.95 -13.14
C LEU A 94 -12.58 4.98 -14.10
N ASP A 95 -13.81 4.80 -13.60
CA ASP A 95 -15.01 4.90 -14.43
C ASP A 95 -15.50 6.36 -14.63
N GLY A 96 -14.98 7.30 -13.85
CA GLY A 96 -15.31 8.73 -13.91
C GLY A 96 -16.55 9.14 -13.12
N SER A 97 -17.14 8.22 -12.34
CA SER A 97 -18.26 8.51 -11.43
C SER A 97 -17.84 9.32 -10.19
N GLN A 98 -16.55 9.29 -9.85
CA GLN A 98 -15.96 10.04 -8.75
C GLN A 98 -14.71 10.79 -9.21
N GLN A 99 -14.35 11.85 -8.48
CA GLN A 99 -13.15 12.65 -8.75
C GLN A 99 -12.10 12.44 -7.66
N PRO A 100 -10.87 12.02 -8.02
CA PRO A 100 -9.78 11.83 -7.06
C PRO A 100 -9.31 13.17 -6.47
N ARG A 101 -9.02 13.15 -5.17
CA ARG A 101 -8.29 14.21 -4.46
C ARG A 101 -6.91 13.69 -4.08
N THR A 102 -5.90 14.54 -4.17
CA THR A 102 -4.52 14.23 -3.76
C THR A 102 -4.05 15.30 -2.76
N PRO A 103 -3.28 14.94 -1.73
CA PRO A 103 -2.70 15.92 -0.81
C PRO A 103 -1.92 17.02 -1.54
N SER A 104 -1.92 18.23 -0.97
CA SER A 104 -1.15 19.33 -1.55
C SER A 104 0.35 19.08 -1.41
N LEU A 105 1.16 19.66 -2.30
CA LEU A 105 2.62 19.56 -2.22
C LEU A 105 3.18 20.04 -0.85
N SER A 106 2.55 21.03 -0.23
CA SER A 106 2.91 21.49 1.11
C SER A 106 2.64 20.47 2.21
N LYS A 107 1.65 19.60 2.02
CA LYS A 107 1.37 18.49 2.93
C LYS A 107 2.32 17.32 2.69
N VAL A 108 2.55 16.94 1.43
CA VAL A 108 3.56 15.93 1.06
C VAL A 108 4.95 16.30 1.58
N ALA A 109 5.34 17.59 1.54
CA ALA A 109 6.63 18.03 2.06
C ALA A 109 6.84 17.75 3.57
N GLN A 110 5.77 17.48 4.32
CA GLN A 110 5.85 17.19 5.75
C GLN A 110 6.39 15.78 6.02
N ILE A 111 6.30 14.82 5.08
CA ILE A 111 6.79 13.45 5.26
C ILE A 111 8.32 13.29 5.17
N TRP A 112 9.06 14.40 5.25
CA TRP A 112 10.54 14.40 5.26
C TRP A 112 11.19 13.47 6.30
N PRO A 113 10.62 13.23 7.51
CA PRO A 113 11.20 12.25 8.44
C PRO A 113 11.17 10.83 7.88
N THR A 114 10.09 10.45 7.17
CA THR A 114 9.96 9.17 6.47
C THR A 114 10.99 9.06 5.34
N LEU A 115 11.16 10.13 4.55
CA LEU A 115 12.13 10.17 3.45
C LEU A 115 13.58 9.97 3.91
N LEU A 116 13.94 10.52 5.06
CA LEU A 116 15.28 10.39 5.65
C LEU A 116 15.50 9.07 6.41
N SER A 117 14.43 8.33 6.72
CA SER A 117 14.54 7.07 7.46
C SER A 117 15.12 5.92 6.64
N GLN A 118 15.16 6.06 5.31
CA GLN A 118 15.63 5.03 4.38
C GLN A 118 16.60 5.60 3.35
N PRO A 119 17.56 4.78 2.87
CA PRO A 119 18.54 5.22 1.89
C PRO A 119 17.89 5.46 0.52
N LEU A 120 18.30 6.53 -0.16
CA LEU A 120 17.78 6.89 -1.48
C LEU A 120 18.07 5.80 -2.52
N ASP A 121 17.08 5.50 -3.37
CA ASP A 121 17.20 4.60 -4.52
C ASP A 121 16.92 5.38 -5.82
N THR A 122 17.89 5.40 -6.73
CA THR A 122 17.76 6.07 -8.03
C THR A 122 16.76 5.38 -8.95
N ALA A 123 16.61 4.06 -8.85
CA ALA A 123 15.58 3.33 -9.58
C ALA A 123 14.19 3.70 -9.05
N ALA A 124 14.06 3.91 -7.74
CA ALA A 124 12.82 4.41 -7.14
C ALA A 124 12.46 5.79 -7.69
N LEU A 125 13.42 6.73 -7.75
CA LEU A 125 13.18 8.07 -8.27
C LEU A 125 12.73 8.05 -9.75
N ILE A 126 13.40 7.26 -10.59
CA ILE A 126 13.02 7.10 -12.00
C ILE A 126 11.64 6.43 -12.12
N GLY A 127 11.40 5.40 -11.32
CA GLY A 127 10.14 4.67 -11.27
C GLY A 127 8.98 5.57 -10.87
N PHE A 128 9.16 6.43 -9.87
CA PHE A 128 8.16 7.39 -9.40
C PHE A 128 7.72 8.34 -10.52
N VAL A 129 8.68 8.94 -11.23
CA VAL A 129 8.40 9.83 -12.38
C VAL A 129 7.64 9.12 -13.49
N ARG A 130 8.04 7.88 -13.81
CA ARG A 130 7.37 7.07 -14.84
C ARG A 130 5.98 6.58 -14.38
N GLY A 131 5.84 6.24 -13.11
CA GLY A 131 4.62 5.70 -12.51
C GLY A 131 3.46 6.69 -12.63
N ALA A 132 3.71 7.97 -12.41
CA ALA A 132 2.73 9.04 -12.58
C ALA A 132 2.11 9.11 -13.99
N GLN A 133 2.77 8.57 -15.02
CA GLN A 133 2.25 8.48 -16.39
C GLN A 133 1.39 7.23 -16.63
N ILE A 134 1.53 6.22 -15.78
CA ILE A 134 0.82 4.93 -15.88
C ILE A 134 -0.47 4.98 -15.08
N ALA A 135 -0.42 5.53 -13.86
CA ALA A 135 -1.55 5.53 -12.96
C ALA A 135 -1.50 6.66 -11.92
N GLY A 136 -2.66 6.98 -11.35
CA GLY A 136 -2.81 7.19 -9.92
C GLY A 136 -2.81 8.60 -9.36
N TYR A 137 -2.21 9.57 -10.05
CA TYR A 137 -2.43 10.96 -9.69
C TYR A 137 -3.56 11.54 -10.50
N GLY A 138 -4.63 11.87 -9.79
CA GLY A 138 -5.81 12.48 -10.35
C GLY A 138 -5.80 14.00 -10.27
N GLY A 139 -6.38 14.64 -11.29
CA GLY A 139 -6.61 16.07 -11.31
C GLY A 139 -7.96 16.39 -11.98
N ALA A 140 -8.13 17.61 -12.49
CA ALA A 140 -9.39 18.01 -13.14
C ALA A 140 -9.82 17.14 -14.34
N LYS A 141 -8.95 16.26 -14.84
CA LYS A 141 -9.21 15.30 -15.93
C LYS A 141 -9.51 13.88 -15.43
N GLY A 142 -9.67 13.70 -14.12
CA GLY A 142 -9.81 12.38 -13.48
C GLY A 142 -8.48 11.70 -13.21
N MET A 143 -8.55 10.42 -12.82
CA MET A 143 -7.39 9.57 -12.54
C MET A 143 -6.78 9.01 -13.85
N VAL A 144 -5.46 9.08 -13.97
CA VAL A 144 -4.73 8.28 -14.98
C VAL A 144 -4.79 6.81 -14.55
N GLY A 145 -5.11 5.89 -15.44
CA GLY A 145 -5.18 4.47 -15.06
C GLY A 145 -5.94 3.58 -16.04
N GLN A 146 -5.87 3.83 -17.35
CA GLN A 146 -6.56 2.98 -18.33
C GLN A 146 -6.18 1.50 -18.18
N ALA A 147 -4.90 1.23 -17.87
CA ALA A 147 -4.39 -0.12 -17.63
C ALA A 147 -4.91 -0.77 -16.32
N LEU A 148 -5.57 0.00 -15.45
CA LEU A 148 -6.19 -0.48 -14.21
C LEU A 148 -7.70 -0.71 -14.36
N ARG A 149 -8.30 -0.36 -15.50
CA ARG A 149 -9.73 -0.59 -15.75
C ARG A 149 -10.05 -2.08 -15.70
N GLY A 150 -11.21 -2.42 -15.14
CA GLY A 150 -11.63 -3.80 -14.90
C GLY A 150 -11.14 -4.37 -13.57
N ALA A 151 -10.44 -3.57 -12.74
CA ALA A 151 -10.18 -3.92 -11.36
C ALA A 151 -11.48 -4.22 -10.61
N ARG A 152 -11.43 -5.25 -9.75
CA ARG A 152 -12.55 -5.64 -8.89
C ARG A 152 -12.53 -4.78 -7.62
N PRO A 153 -13.69 -4.33 -7.12
CA PRO A 153 -13.73 -3.44 -5.96
C PRO A 153 -13.37 -4.19 -4.68
N LEU A 154 -12.57 -3.54 -3.83
CA LEU A 154 -12.41 -3.86 -2.40
C LEU A 154 -13.46 -3.09 -1.62
N VAL A 155 -14.19 -3.79 -0.75
CA VAL A 155 -15.30 -3.25 0.03
C VAL A 155 -14.98 -3.40 1.51
N ASP A 156 -15.23 -2.34 2.28
CA ASP A 156 -15.02 -2.30 3.74
C ASP A 156 -15.71 -3.48 4.45
N GLY A 157 -15.01 -4.03 5.45
CA GLY A 157 -15.46 -5.17 6.26
C GLY A 157 -15.46 -6.52 5.54
N GLN A 158 -15.10 -6.58 4.24
CA GLN A 158 -15.01 -7.85 3.53
C GLN A 158 -13.63 -8.49 3.67
N PRO A 159 -13.53 -9.82 3.53
CA PRO A 159 -12.24 -10.49 3.47
C PRO A 159 -11.41 -10.06 2.26
N LEU A 160 -10.10 -9.95 2.43
CA LEU A 160 -9.15 -9.69 1.35
C LEU A 160 -9.08 -10.90 0.39
N PRO A 161 -9.30 -10.72 -0.91
CA PRO A 161 -9.30 -11.83 -1.87
C PRO A 161 -7.96 -12.57 -1.93
N GLY A 162 -8.02 -13.90 -1.87
CA GLY A 162 -6.84 -14.78 -1.96
C GLY A 162 -6.15 -15.09 -0.63
N VAL A 163 -6.44 -14.34 0.44
CA VAL A 163 -5.86 -14.54 1.78
C VAL A 163 -6.94 -14.43 2.86
N PRO A 164 -7.75 -15.49 3.07
CA PRO A 164 -8.79 -15.50 4.10
C PRO A 164 -8.24 -15.17 5.49
N GLY A 165 -9.00 -14.43 6.29
CA GLY A 165 -8.59 -13.96 7.62
C GLY A 165 -8.11 -12.50 7.63
N TRP A 166 -7.70 -11.98 6.48
CA TRP A 166 -7.43 -10.55 6.30
C TRP A 166 -8.73 -9.81 6.01
N GLU A 167 -8.96 -8.69 6.68
CA GLU A 167 -10.12 -7.82 6.55
C GLU A 167 -9.73 -6.51 5.85
N ILE A 168 -10.58 -6.05 4.94
CA ILE A 168 -10.45 -4.76 4.26
C ILE A 168 -11.05 -3.68 5.16
N LEU A 169 -10.27 -2.65 5.48
CA LEU A 169 -10.70 -1.50 6.24
C LEU A 169 -10.66 -0.24 5.36
N SER A 170 -11.79 0.46 5.23
CA SER A 170 -11.81 1.81 4.67
C SER A 170 -11.25 2.79 5.70
N VAL A 171 -10.20 3.50 5.32
CA VAL A 171 -9.41 4.43 6.17
C VAL A 171 -9.23 5.78 5.48
N PRO A 172 -10.32 6.46 5.07
CA PRO A 172 -10.21 7.71 4.33
C PRO A 172 -9.54 8.80 5.17
N GLY A 173 -8.83 9.71 4.50
CA GLY A 173 -8.14 10.81 5.15
C GLY A 173 -6.93 11.26 4.34
N HIS A 174 -5.96 10.35 4.16
CA HIS A 174 -4.86 10.54 3.21
C HIS A 174 -5.41 10.82 1.81
N THR A 175 -6.21 9.88 1.31
CA THR A 175 -7.12 10.03 0.18
C THR A 175 -8.52 9.55 0.55
N ASP A 176 -9.52 9.80 -0.30
CA ASP A 176 -10.88 9.28 -0.06
C ASP A 176 -11.00 7.78 -0.33
N ASP A 177 -10.10 7.23 -1.15
CA ASP A 177 -10.04 5.82 -1.52
C ASP A 177 -9.09 5.00 -0.66
N SER A 178 -8.47 5.61 0.36
CA SER A 178 -7.54 4.92 1.26
C SER A 178 -8.19 3.70 1.94
N THR A 179 -7.54 2.55 1.79
CA THR A 179 -7.85 1.30 2.48
C THR A 179 -6.62 0.74 3.19
N ALA A 180 -6.86 0.00 4.26
CA ALA A 180 -5.86 -0.76 5.00
C ALA A 180 -6.31 -2.23 5.08
N PHE A 181 -5.38 -3.13 5.36
CA PHE A 181 -5.67 -4.56 5.49
C PHE A 181 -5.26 -5.05 6.88
N TRP A 182 -6.22 -5.60 7.61
CA TRP A 182 -6.07 -6.02 8.99
C TRP A 182 -6.11 -7.55 9.12
N HIS A 183 -5.15 -8.13 9.82
CA HIS A 183 -5.13 -9.55 10.15
C HIS A 183 -5.12 -9.74 11.66
N ALA A 184 -6.29 -10.07 12.21
CA ALA A 184 -6.48 -10.17 13.66
C ALA A 184 -5.61 -11.26 14.30
N GLN A 185 -5.43 -12.40 13.63
CA GLN A 185 -4.71 -13.55 14.19
C GLN A 185 -3.23 -13.26 14.44
N SER A 186 -2.59 -12.48 13.57
CA SER A 186 -1.17 -12.08 13.72
C SER A 186 -1.01 -10.63 14.17
N ALA A 187 -2.09 -9.97 14.61
CA ALA A 187 -2.08 -8.57 15.02
C ALA A 187 -1.38 -7.64 14.00
N THR A 188 -1.59 -7.87 12.71
CA THR A 188 -0.85 -7.21 11.62
C THR A 188 -1.73 -6.25 10.83
N LEU A 189 -1.26 -5.02 10.62
CA LEU A 189 -1.93 -4.00 9.83
C LEU A 189 -1.03 -3.55 8.68
N ILE A 190 -1.48 -3.76 7.43
CA ILE A 190 -0.93 -3.06 6.26
C ILE A 190 -1.72 -1.76 6.11
N SER A 191 -1.11 -0.63 6.44
CA SER A 191 -1.83 0.63 6.62
C SER A 191 -1.93 1.52 5.38
N GLY A 192 -1.19 1.18 4.31
CA GLY A 192 -0.96 2.12 3.22
C GLY A 192 -0.46 3.46 3.79
N ASP A 193 -1.03 4.55 3.33
CA ASP A 193 -0.62 5.89 3.77
C ASP A 193 -1.49 6.48 4.87
N ALA A 194 -2.47 5.74 5.39
CA ALA A 194 -3.20 6.19 6.59
C ALA A 194 -2.26 6.30 7.81
N VAL A 195 -1.28 5.41 7.89
CA VAL A 195 -0.21 5.42 8.90
C VAL A 195 1.10 5.12 8.21
N LEU A 196 2.03 6.06 8.29
CA LEU A 196 3.42 5.91 7.87
C LEU A 196 4.29 5.50 9.05
N SER A 197 5.59 5.38 8.82
CA SER A 197 6.55 5.36 9.91
C SER A 197 7.63 6.41 9.74
N ALA A 198 8.07 7.01 10.85
CA ALA A 198 9.27 7.82 10.91
C ALA A 198 10.29 7.13 11.83
N GLY A 199 11.29 6.47 11.22
CA GLY A 199 12.20 5.59 11.97
C GLY A 199 11.48 4.32 12.42
N ASP A 200 11.48 4.04 13.73
CA ASP A 200 10.85 2.87 14.34
C ASP A 200 9.48 3.17 14.97
N ARG A 201 8.84 4.28 14.59
CA ARG A 201 7.60 4.77 15.19
C ARG A 201 6.48 4.88 14.16
N ALA A 202 5.29 4.43 14.55
CA ALA A 202 4.06 4.64 13.81
C ALA A 202 3.71 6.14 13.78
N TRP A 203 3.27 6.63 12.64
CA TRP A 203 2.97 8.04 12.44
C TRP A 203 1.74 8.22 11.54
N PHE A 204 0.63 8.68 12.11
CA PHE A 204 -0.54 9.05 11.31
C PHE A 204 -0.19 10.19 10.37
N THR A 205 -0.49 9.99 9.09
CA THR A 205 0.09 10.82 8.04
C THR A 205 -0.38 12.28 8.11
N PRO A 206 0.50 13.28 7.91
CA PRO A 206 0.09 14.67 7.76
C PRO A 206 -0.45 14.99 6.36
N GLU A 207 -0.22 14.10 5.38
CA GLU A 207 -0.63 14.30 4.00
C GLU A 207 -2.04 13.81 3.72
N THR A 208 -3.01 14.65 4.11
CA THR A 208 -4.44 14.35 4.03
C THR A 208 -5.19 15.26 3.08
N VAL A 209 -6.18 14.71 2.37
CA VAL A 209 -7.18 15.49 1.61
C VAL A 209 -8.38 15.89 2.48
N ASP A 210 -8.57 15.21 3.61
CA ASP A 210 -9.66 15.45 4.58
C ASP A 210 -9.20 15.16 6.01
N ASP A 211 -8.93 16.20 6.78
CA ASP A 211 -8.42 16.09 8.15
C ASP A 211 -9.47 15.48 9.10
N GLY A 212 -10.76 15.74 8.85
CA GLY A 212 -11.84 15.19 9.66
C GLY A 212 -12.02 13.69 9.44
N ALA A 213 -11.88 13.23 8.20
CA ALA A 213 -11.85 11.80 7.88
C ALA A 213 -10.61 11.13 8.47
N ALA A 214 -9.44 11.73 8.33
CA ALA A 214 -8.19 11.24 8.91
C ALA A 214 -8.28 11.07 10.44
N ALA A 215 -8.85 12.04 11.15
CA ALA A 215 -9.02 11.95 12.60
C ALA A 215 -9.97 10.81 13.04
N ARG A 216 -11.05 10.55 12.27
CA ARG A 216 -11.95 9.41 12.53
C ARG A 216 -11.26 8.07 12.24
N THR A 217 -10.48 8.02 11.16
CA THR A 217 -9.65 6.88 10.80
C THR A 217 -8.63 6.57 11.90
N GLU A 218 -7.94 7.58 12.41
CA GLU A 218 -7.00 7.44 13.52
C GLU A 218 -7.70 6.85 14.76
N GLY A 219 -8.85 7.39 15.15
CA GLY A 219 -9.63 6.88 16.28
C GLY A 219 -9.95 5.38 16.14
N ARG A 220 -10.42 4.96 14.95
CA ARG A 220 -10.73 3.55 14.66
C ARG A 220 -9.50 2.65 14.67
N LEU A 221 -8.40 3.08 14.05
CA LEU A 221 -7.18 2.26 13.96
C LEU A 221 -6.52 2.05 15.32
N ARG A 222 -6.57 3.06 16.20
CA ARG A 222 -6.06 2.95 17.58
C ARG A 222 -6.83 1.95 18.46
N GLU A 223 -8.03 1.54 18.07
CA GLU A 223 -8.79 0.49 18.76
C GLU A 223 -8.31 -0.92 18.41
N LEU A 224 -7.53 -1.08 17.32
CA LEU A 224 -6.99 -2.37 16.91
C LEU A 224 -5.73 -2.71 17.72
N PRO A 225 -5.57 -3.96 18.21
CA PRO A 225 -4.38 -4.40 18.92
C PRO A 225 -3.24 -4.69 17.94
N VAL A 226 -2.70 -3.65 17.29
CA VAL A 226 -1.68 -3.82 16.25
C VAL A 226 -0.31 -4.04 16.90
N GLU A 227 0.30 -5.18 16.57
CA GLU A 227 1.67 -5.52 16.96
C GLU A 227 2.66 -5.36 15.80
N HIS A 228 2.20 -5.54 14.57
CA HIS A 228 2.99 -5.39 13.35
C HIS A 228 2.33 -4.37 12.41
N LEU A 229 2.89 -3.16 12.35
CA LEU A 229 2.47 -2.13 11.41
C LEU A 229 3.36 -2.15 10.17
N LEU A 230 2.74 -2.29 9.01
CA LEU A 230 3.37 -2.38 7.69
C LEU A 230 2.91 -1.19 6.82
N PRO A 231 3.63 -0.05 6.85
CA PRO A 231 3.18 1.17 6.18
C PRO A 231 3.43 1.18 4.68
N GLY A 232 2.67 1.99 3.93
CA GLY A 232 2.96 2.29 2.52
C GLY A 232 4.32 2.93 2.34
N HIS A 233 4.68 3.83 3.27
CA HIS A 233 6.00 4.44 3.35
C HIS A 233 6.69 4.35 4.71
N GLY A 234 7.99 4.04 4.65
CA GLY A 234 8.86 3.92 5.82
C GLY A 234 9.23 2.47 6.15
N LEU A 235 9.65 2.23 7.39
CA LEU A 235 10.00 0.93 7.92
C LEU A 235 8.81 0.27 8.62
N PRO A 236 8.66 -1.05 8.52
CA PRO A 236 7.79 -1.80 9.42
C PRO A 236 8.07 -1.51 10.89
N VAL A 237 7.02 -1.40 11.69
CA VAL A 237 7.10 -1.16 13.14
C VAL A 237 6.56 -2.37 13.88
N HIS A 238 7.37 -2.93 14.77
CA HIS A 238 7.03 -4.11 15.57
C HIS A 238 7.07 -3.79 17.07
N SER A 239 5.98 -4.05 17.78
CA SER A 239 5.81 -3.76 19.20
C SER A 239 4.66 -4.60 19.77
N ARG A 240 4.55 -4.75 21.10
CA ARG A 240 3.32 -5.33 21.70
C ARG A 240 2.10 -4.43 21.53
N ASP A 241 2.36 -3.16 21.30
CA ASP A 241 1.38 -2.14 20.94
C ASP A 241 2.15 -1.07 20.17
N VAL A 242 1.83 -0.91 18.88
CA VAL A 242 2.48 0.08 18.00
C VAL A 242 1.96 1.50 18.24
N TRP A 243 0.82 1.65 18.94
CA TRP A 243 0.18 2.94 19.18
C TRP A 243 0.70 3.68 20.40
N VAL A 244 1.39 2.98 21.30
CA VAL A 244 2.00 3.60 22.49
C VAL A 244 3.18 4.44 22.04
N ASP A 245 3.09 5.75 22.28
CA ASP A 245 4.21 6.67 22.15
C ASP A 245 5.40 6.16 22.96
N ARG A 246 6.37 5.57 22.26
CA ARG A 246 7.71 5.36 22.81
C ARG A 246 8.31 6.75 22.94
N ARG A 247 8.14 7.40 24.09
CA ARG A 247 8.73 8.71 24.37
C ARG A 247 10.24 8.64 24.16
#